data_AF-A0A232F5X8-F1
#
_entry.id   AF-A0A232F5X8-F1
#
_cell.length_a   1.000
_cell.length_b   1.000
_cell.length_c   1.000
_cell.angle_alpha   90.00
_cell.angle_beta   90.00
_cell.angle_gamma   90.00
#
_symmetry.space_group_name_H-M   'P 1'
#
loop_
_entity.id
_entity.type
_entity.pdbx_description
1 polymer ?
#
loop_
_entity_poly.entity_id
_entity_poly.type
_entity_poly.pdbx_seq_one_letter_code
_entity_poly.pdbx_strand_id
1 'polypeptide(L)'
;MSKVLKIGLLLLLVAVAASAYAVAEENAAPEDSAVEVKAEKGANNQIKNKQFPQIDDYDVTNKCPANQSFKWKCNYCTCGPKGKDASCTRMACPQH
;
A
#
# COMPACT_ATOMS: atom_id res chain seq x y z
N MET A 1 -3.25 -55.94 -24.05
CA MET A 1 -2.05 -55.60 -23.25
C MET A 1 -1.65 -54.12 -23.33
N SER A 2 -1.91 -53.41 -24.43
CA SER A 2 -1.53 -51.98 -24.58
C SER A 2 -2.37 -50.97 -23.76
N LYS A 3 -3.64 -51.29 -23.44
CA LYS A 3 -4.53 -50.37 -22.69
C LYS A 3 -4.12 -50.20 -21.22
N VAL A 4 -3.69 -51.29 -20.57
CA VAL A 4 -3.27 -51.28 -19.15
C VAL A 4 -1.95 -50.51 -18.98
N LEU A 5 -1.03 -50.62 -19.94
CA LEU A 5 0.24 -49.87 -19.95
C LEU A 5 0.03 -48.36 -20.14
N LYS A 6 -0.92 -47.95 -21.00
CA LYS A 6 -1.29 -46.54 -21.20
C LYS A 6 -1.98 -45.95 -19.97
N ILE A 7 -2.85 -46.70 -19.31
CA ILE A 7 -3.52 -46.27 -18.07
C ILE A 7 -2.48 -46.11 -16.94
N GLY A 8 -1.54 -47.05 -16.81
CA GLY A 8 -0.45 -46.96 -15.83
C GLY A 8 0.47 -45.75 -16.06
N LEU A 9 0.83 -45.46 -17.32
CA LEU A 9 1.66 -44.30 -17.66
C LEU A 9 0.93 -42.97 -17.39
N LEU A 10 -0.38 -42.91 -17.67
CA LEU A 10 -1.20 -41.73 -17.41
C LEU A 10 -1.32 -41.44 -15.90
N LEU A 11 -1.53 -42.49 -15.08
CA LEU A 11 -1.61 -42.37 -13.62
C LEU A 11 -0.28 -41.93 -13.01
N LEU A 12 0.84 -42.43 -13.53
CA LEU A 12 2.19 -42.00 -13.13
C LEU A 12 2.43 -40.52 -13.42
N LEU A 13 2.00 -40.03 -14.59
CA LEU A 13 2.15 -38.61 -14.96
C LEU A 13 1.31 -37.68 -14.06
N VAL A 14 0.07 -38.08 -13.72
CA VAL A 14 -0.79 -37.31 -12.81
C VAL A 14 -0.22 -37.26 -11.39
N ALA A 15 0.38 -38.35 -10.91
CA ALA A 15 1.03 -38.39 -9.60
C ALA A 15 2.27 -37.49 -9.51
N VAL A 16 3.09 -37.45 -10.57
CA VAL A 16 4.27 -36.56 -10.63
C VAL A 16 3.85 -35.09 -10.65
N ALA A 17 2.77 -34.75 -11.38
CA ALA A 17 2.23 -33.40 -11.38
C ALA A 17 1.73 -32.97 -9.98
N ALA A 18 1.04 -33.86 -9.25
CA ALA A 18 0.49 -33.58 -7.93
C ALA A 18 1.54 -33.14 -6.90
N SER A 19 2.77 -33.64 -7.00
CA SER A 19 3.87 -33.27 -6.10
C SER A 19 4.50 -31.90 -6.36
N ALA A 20 4.15 -31.24 -7.47
CA ALA A 20 4.66 -29.90 -7.82
C ALA A 20 3.72 -28.76 -7.38
N TYR A 21 2.51 -29.06 -6.88
CA TYR A 21 1.54 -28.05 -6.42
C TYR A 21 1.61 -27.83 -4.91
N ALA A 22 2.79 -27.51 -4.38
CA ALA A 22 2.89 -26.78 -3.13
C ALA A 22 2.94 -25.29 -3.50
N VAL A 23 1.77 -24.69 -3.73
CA VAL A 23 1.66 -23.25 -3.94
C VAL A 23 1.91 -22.57 -2.60
N ALA A 24 2.91 -21.68 -2.59
CA ALA A 24 3.23 -20.82 -1.47
C ALA A 24 2.03 -19.93 -1.12
N GLU A 25 1.44 -20.13 0.05
CA GLU A 25 0.44 -19.24 0.64
C GLU A 25 1.02 -18.63 1.93
N GLU A 26 1.86 -17.61 1.74
CA GLU A 26 1.96 -16.45 2.64
C GLU A 26 2.54 -15.28 1.84
N ASN A 27 1.74 -14.74 0.92
CA ASN A 27 2.02 -13.43 0.32
C ASN A 27 0.79 -12.54 0.49
N ALA A 28 0.46 -12.24 1.74
CA ALA A 28 -0.26 -11.02 2.09
C ALA A 28 0.73 -10.05 2.74
N ALA A 29 1.78 -9.68 2.00
CA ALA A 29 2.40 -8.39 2.21
C ALA A 29 1.39 -7.36 1.69
N PRO A 30 0.79 -6.52 2.53
CA PRO A 30 -0.17 -5.53 2.07
C PRO A 30 0.55 -4.61 1.09
N GLU A 31 -0.04 -4.41 -0.08
CA GLU A 31 0.44 -3.49 -1.10
C GLU A 31 1.02 -2.21 -0.47
N ASP A 32 2.36 -2.19 -0.52
CA ASP A 32 3.18 -1.00 -0.43
C ASP A 32 2.79 -0.13 -1.62
N SER A 33 1.69 0.60 -1.50
CA SER A 33 1.53 1.86 -2.22
C SER A 33 2.52 2.82 -1.56
N ALA A 34 3.79 2.65 -1.87
CA ALA A 34 4.75 3.72 -1.82
C ALA A 34 4.16 4.85 -2.66
N VAL A 35 3.50 5.79 -1.97
CA VAL A 35 3.43 7.14 -2.50
C VAL A 35 4.88 7.58 -2.56
N GLU A 36 5.49 7.51 -3.74
CA GLU A 36 6.80 8.07 -4.01
C GLU A 36 6.70 9.59 -3.80
N VAL A 37 6.86 10.04 -2.55
CA VAL A 37 7.09 11.45 -2.29
C VAL A 37 8.52 11.71 -2.75
N LYS A 38 8.65 12.14 -4.02
CA LYS A 38 9.91 12.67 -4.53
C LYS A 38 10.42 13.71 -3.54
N ALA A 39 11.55 13.41 -2.91
CA ALA A 39 12.30 14.38 -2.15
C ALA A 39 12.87 15.40 -3.13
N GLU A 40 12.13 16.48 -3.39
CA GLU A 40 12.64 17.60 -4.17
C GLU A 40 13.70 18.32 -3.35
N LYS A 41 14.97 17.97 -3.59
CA LYS A 41 16.11 18.76 -3.13
C LYS A 41 16.20 20.02 -4.00
N GLY A 42 15.31 20.98 -3.72
CA GLY A 42 15.29 22.29 -4.33
C GLY A 42 15.27 23.36 -3.23
N ALA A 43 16.41 23.99 -2.98
CA ALA A 43 16.42 25.26 -2.28
C ALA A 43 15.78 26.31 -3.20
N ASN A 44 14.47 26.51 -3.11
CA ASN A 44 13.80 27.64 -3.74
C ASN A 44 13.17 28.53 -2.67
N ASN A 45 13.10 29.82 -3.01
CA ASN A 45 12.55 30.91 -2.23
C ASN A 45 11.01 30.76 -2.05
N GLN A 46 10.57 29.76 -1.28
CA GLN A 46 9.16 29.41 -1.01
C GLN A 46 8.83 29.47 0.49
N ILE A 47 9.38 30.45 1.21
CA ILE A 47 9.03 30.68 2.62
C ILE A 47 7.68 31.43 2.77
N LYS A 48 7.06 31.88 1.67
CA LYS A 48 5.80 32.64 1.73
C LYS A 48 4.52 31.84 1.46
N ASN A 49 4.59 30.70 0.77
CA ASN A 49 3.43 29.84 0.49
C ASN A 49 3.79 28.37 0.73
N LYS A 50 3.96 27.95 1.99
CA LYS A 50 4.09 26.53 2.32
C LYS A 50 2.71 25.88 2.19
N GLN A 51 2.30 25.57 0.95
CA GLN A 51 1.08 24.83 0.70
C GLN A 51 1.30 23.39 1.19
N PHE A 52 0.68 23.04 2.30
CA PHE A 52 0.67 21.66 2.78
C PHE A 52 -0.12 20.78 1.79
N PRO A 53 0.33 19.55 1.48
CA PRO A 53 -0.45 18.63 0.67
C PRO A 53 -1.85 18.42 1.26
N GLN A 54 -2.89 18.41 0.45
CA GLN A 54 -4.24 18.05 0.87
C GLN A 54 -4.46 16.56 0.65
N ILE A 55 -4.93 15.85 1.68
CA ILE A 55 -5.25 14.42 1.67
C ILE A 55 -6.65 14.27 2.22
N ASP A 56 -7.62 13.99 1.36
CA ASP A 56 -9.04 13.97 1.73
C ASP A 56 -9.52 12.62 2.26
N ASP A 57 -8.80 11.55 1.95
CA ASP A 57 -9.14 10.16 2.22
C ASP A 57 -8.36 9.56 3.40
N TYR A 58 -7.73 10.40 4.23
CA TYR A 58 -6.95 9.93 5.38
C TYR A 58 -7.78 9.11 6.37
N ASP A 59 -9.07 9.41 6.57
CA ASP A 59 -9.98 8.62 7.42
C ASP A 59 -10.35 7.25 6.84
N VAL A 60 -10.15 7.06 5.53
CA VAL A 60 -10.39 5.78 4.85
C VAL A 60 -9.12 4.97 4.77
N THR A 61 -8.01 5.59 4.35
CA THR A 61 -6.76 4.88 4.05
C THR A 61 -5.79 4.86 5.22
N ASN A 62 -5.92 5.79 6.17
CA ASN A 62 -4.91 6.14 7.18
C ASN A 62 -3.52 6.43 6.57
N LYS A 63 -3.41 6.78 5.28
CA LYS A 63 -2.10 7.01 4.62
C LYS A 63 -1.74 8.50 4.61
N CYS A 64 -0.50 8.81 4.97
CA CYS A 64 0.03 10.17 4.95
C CYS A 64 1.55 10.20 4.67
N PRO A 65 2.12 11.35 4.23
CA PRO A 65 3.54 11.47 3.94
C PRO A 65 4.36 11.43 5.23
N ALA A 66 5.13 10.36 5.44
CA ALA A 66 5.86 10.11 6.69
C ALA A 66 6.74 11.31 7.11
N ASN A 67 6.63 11.69 8.38
CA ASN A 67 7.33 12.84 8.99
C ASN A 67 7.02 14.21 8.34
N GLN A 68 5.93 14.33 7.58
CA GLN A 68 5.53 15.60 6.95
C GLN A 68 4.18 16.09 7.48
N SER A 69 3.98 17.41 7.38
CA SER A 69 2.69 18.02 7.66
C SER A 69 1.81 18.06 6.41
N PHE A 70 0.51 17.85 6.58
CA PHE A 70 -0.49 17.85 5.52
C PHE A 70 -1.81 18.46 6.01
N LYS A 71 -2.75 18.69 5.11
CA LYS A 71 -4.15 19.04 5.44
C LYS A 71 -5.06 17.84 5.20
N TRP A 72 -5.92 17.54 6.16
CA TRP A 72 -7.05 16.62 5.99
C TRP A 72 -8.33 17.37 6.32
N LYS A 73 -9.23 17.47 5.33
CA LYS A 73 -10.36 18.40 5.37
C LYS A 73 -9.83 19.82 5.66
N CYS A 74 -10.35 20.49 6.68
CA CYS A 74 -9.83 21.78 7.12
C CYS A 74 -8.66 21.67 8.13
N ASN A 75 -8.38 20.49 8.68
CA ASN A 75 -7.45 20.31 9.78
C ASN A 75 -5.99 20.26 9.31
N TYR A 76 -5.10 20.84 10.11
CA TYR A 76 -3.66 20.70 9.95
C TYR A 76 -3.19 19.46 10.70
N CYS A 77 -2.45 18.61 10.00
CA CYS A 77 -2.01 17.32 10.52
C CYS A 77 -0.49 17.18 10.40
N THR A 78 0.12 16.46 11.33
CA THR A 78 1.51 15.99 11.26
C THR A 78 1.50 14.48 11.21
N CYS A 79 2.05 13.91 10.14
CA CYS A 79 2.12 12.48 9.92
C CYS A 79 3.28 11.87 10.71
N GLY A 80 3.03 10.72 11.34
CA GLY A 80 4.03 9.92 12.04
C GLY A 80 5.05 9.28 11.09
N PRO A 81 6.10 8.67 11.64
CA PRO A 81 7.22 8.14 10.87
C PRO A 81 6.83 6.93 10.00
N LYS A 82 5.71 6.27 10.29
CA LYS A 82 5.24 5.08 9.55
C LYS A 82 4.29 5.43 8.39
N GLY A 83 3.92 6.69 8.21
CA GLY A 83 2.97 7.08 7.18
C GLY A 83 1.53 6.58 7.42
N LYS A 84 1.21 6.16 8.65
CA LYS A 84 -0.05 5.50 9.01
C LYS A 84 -0.84 6.18 10.12
N ASP A 85 -0.17 7.00 10.91
CA ASP A 85 -0.71 7.72 12.05
C ASP A 85 -0.49 9.21 11.87
N ALA A 86 -1.40 10.04 12.37
CA ALA A 86 -1.27 11.48 12.31
C ALA A 86 -1.88 12.15 13.54
N SER A 87 -1.25 13.24 13.96
CA SER A 87 -1.80 14.16 14.95
C SER A 87 -2.36 15.37 14.23
N CYS A 88 -3.67 15.57 14.32
CA CYS A 88 -4.38 16.67 13.67
C CYS A 88 -4.95 17.66 14.68
N THR A 89 -5.11 18.92 14.23
CA THR A 89 -6.02 19.87 14.91
C THR A 89 -7.44 19.29 14.96
N ARG A 90 -8.29 19.83 15.84
CA ARG A 90 -9.69 19.41 16.01
C ARG A 90 -10.66 20.53 15.65
N MET A 91 -10.39 21.23 14.55
CA MET A 91 -11.30 22.24 14.02
C MET A 91 -12.54 21.55 13.47
N ALA A 92 -13.71 22.12 13.76
CA ALA A 92 -14.95 21.74 13.12
C ALA A 92 -14.89 22.19 11.66
N CYS A 93 -14.84 21.22 10.73
CA CYS A 93 -14.80 21.52 9.32
C CYS A 93 -16.21 21.74 8.78
N PRO A 94 -16.41 22.70 7.86
CA PRO A 94 -17.70 22.87 7.20
C PRO A 94 -18.06 21.59 6.41
N GLN A 95 -19.35 21.28 6.38
CA GLN A 95 -19.90 20.31 5.45
C GLN A 95 -19.80 20.87 4.03
N HIS A 96 -19.18 20.10 3.14
CA HIS A 96 -19.05 20.42 1.72
C HIS A 96 -20.15 19.71 0.93
#